data_AF-A0A4W5PND0-F1
#
_entry.id   AF-A0A4W5PND0-F1
#
_cell.length_a   1.000
_cell.length_b   1.000
_cell.length_c   1.000
_cell.angle_alpha   90.00
_cell.angle_beta   90.00
_cell.angle_gamma   90.00
#
_symmetry.space_group_name_H-M   'P 1'
#
loop_
_entity.id
_entity.type
_entity.pdbx_description
1 polymer ?
#
loop_
_entity_poly.entity_id
_entity_poly.type
_entity_poly.pdbx_seq_one_letter_code
_entity_poly.pdbx_strand_id
1 'polypeptide(L)'
;MDSSMYLYDVSPGFIETFSQIMDSGDDSLGWRGLAARIVPSWTEVRRTERLEAIGKSPTRELIWSWAQQNKTVGDLVKVLEDMGHYRAVQLFMPQGINHRLVITYSDVIEGTRHFHQDMKISEGSFSAVYRAVKGNETFAVKLFKQVLTLLLHTMLHL
;
A
#
# COMPACT_ATOMS: atom_id res chain seq x y z
N MET A 1 7.23 -6.31 -10.46
CA MET A 1 8.45 -6.14 -11.26
C MET A 1 8.98 -7.52 -11.64
N ASP A 2 9.86 -7.60 -12.62
CA ASP A 2 10.54 -8.86 -12.91
C ASP A 2 11.49 -9.22 -11.74
N SER A 3 11.48 -10.47 -11.29
CA SER A 3 12.28 -10.91 -10.15
C SER A 3 13.78 -10.87 -10.44
N SER A 4 14.19 -10.99 -11.70
CA SER A 4 15.60 -10.88 -12.12
C SER A 4 16.11 -9.45 -12.26
N MET A 5 15.24 -8.44 -12.16
CA MET A 5 15.65 -7.04 -12.23
C MET A 5 16.59 -6.68 -11.08
N TYR A 6 17.70 -6.00 -11.37
CA TYR A 6 18.63 -5.54 -10.32
C TYR A 6 18.05 -4.37 -9.54
N LEU A 7 18.36 -4.30 -8.24
CA LEU A 7 17.84 -3.25 -7.36
C LEU A 7 18.28 -1.85 -7.75
N TYR A 8 19.48 -1.68 -8.33
CA TYR A 8 19.95 -0.37 -8.80
C TYR A 8 19.23 0.10 -10.08
N ASP A 9 18.58 -0.80 -10.81
CA ASP A 9 17.78 -0.47 -12.00
C ASP A 9 16.34 -0.05 -11.62
N VAL A 10 15.94 -0.24 -10.35
CA VAL A 10 14.61 0.12 -9.87
C VAL A 10 14.46 1.65 -9.82
N SER A 11 13.30 2.14 -10.29
CA SER A 11 13.01 3.58 -10.31
C SER A 11 13.21 4.25 -8.93
N PRO A 12 13.89 5.40 -8.85
CA PRO A 12 14.14 6.09 -7.59
C PRO A 12 12.87 6.41 -6.78
N GLY A 13 11.77 6.79 -7.42
CA GLY A 13 10.51 7.10 -6.73
C GLY A 13 9.86 5.87 -6.09
N PHE A 14 10.13 4.68 -6.66
CA PHE A 14 9.68 3.43 -6.08
C PHE A 14 10.49 3.08 -4.83
N ILE A 15 11.81 3.21 -4.90
CA ILE A 15 12.70 3.04 -3.74
C ILE A 15 12.36 4.03 -2.63
N GLU A 16 11.99 5.26 -2.97
CA GLU A 16 11.53 6.26 -1.99
C GLU A 16 10.25 5.81 -1.28
N THR A 17 9.25 5.33 -2.02
CA THR A 17 8.00 4.81 -1.45
C THR A 17 8.27 3.63 -0.52
N PHE A 18 9.12 2.69 -0.95
CA PHE A 18 9.54 1.57 -0.13
C PHE A 18 10.26 2.03 1.15
N SER A 19 11.18 2.98 1.01
CA SER A 19 11.95 3.53 2.13
C SER A 19 11.04 4.16 3.18
N GLN A 20 10.04 4.94 2.76
CA GLN A 20 9.06 5.53 3.69
C GLN A 20 8.28 4.46 4.48
N ILE A 21 7.90 3.36 3.83
CA ILE A 21 7.20 2.25 4.49
C ILE A 21 8.09 1.65 5.59
N MET A 22 9.33 1.28 5.23
CA MET A 22 10.25 0.60 6.14
C MET A 22 10.79 1.51 7.25
N ASP A 23 11.08 2.78 6.95
CA ASP A 23 11.59 3.75 7.92
C ASP A 23 10.53 4.11 8.98
N SER A 24 9.24 3.96 8.65
CA SER A 24 8.11 4.16 9.58
C SER A 24 7.73 2.91 10.39
N GLY A 25 8.31 1.75 10.08
CA GLY A 25 7.98 0.47 10.71
C GLY A 25 8.57 0.29 12.11
N ASP A 26 7.98 -0.61 12.90
CA ASP A 26 8.54 -1.04 14.19
C ASP A 26 9.86 -1.82 14.00
N ASP A 27 10.66 -2.02 15.06
CA ASP A 27 11.99 -2.62 14.92
C ASP A 27 12.03 -3.95 14.12
N SER A 28 11.02 -4.80 14.26
CA SER A 28 10.99 -6.13 13.63
C SER A 28 10.56 -6.11 12.17
N LEU A 29 9.64 -5.20 11.81
CA LEU A 29 9.11 -5.03 10.46
C LEU A 29 9.72 -3.84 9.72
N GLY A 30 10.48 -2.99 10.41
CA GLY A 30 11.07 -1.78 9.88
C GLY A 30 12.48 -1.99 9.37
N TRP A 31 13.18 -0.88 9.16
CA TRP A 31 14.51 -0.87 8.58
C TRP A 31 15.54 -1.67 9.41
N ARG A 32 15.40 -1.74 10.75
CA ARG A 32 16.29 -2.52 11.62
C ARG A 32 16.16 -4.02 11.37
N GLY A 33 14.93 -4.52 11.25
CA GLY A 33 14.63 -5.90 10.88
C GLY A 33 15.14 -6.27 9.49
N LEU A 34 15.09 -5.32 8.54
CA LEU A 34 15.68 -5.47 7.22
C LEU A 34 17.21 -5.52 7.29
N ALA A 35 17.82 -4.57 8.01
CA ALA A 35 19.27 -4.49 8.17
C ALA A 35 19.84 -5.81 8.72
N ALA A 36 19.21 -6.36 9.76
CA ALA A 36 19.62 -7.63 10.38
C ALA A 36 19.71 -8.82 9.41
N ARG A 37 19.00 -8.76 8.28
CA ARG A 37 18.96 -9.83 7.26
C ARG A 37 19.87 -9.58 6.06
N ILE A 38 20.08 -8.31 5.69
CA ILE A 38 20.80 -7.98 4.45
C ILE A 38 22.24 -7.52 4.67
N VAL A 39 22.56 -6.99 5.86
CA VAL A 39 23.92 -6.52 6.14
C VAL A 39 24.80 -7.65 6.69
N PRO A 40 26.08 -7.69 6.30
CA PRO A 40 26.98 -8.78 6.72
C PRO A 40 27.47 -8.64 8.17
N SER A 41 27.29 -7.47 8.81
CA SER A 41 27.82 -7.17 10.15
C SER A 41 26.97 -6.15 10.91
N TRP A 42 26.87 -6.35 12.23
CA TRP A 42 26.25 -5.41 13.17
C TRP A 42 26.89 -4.01 13.19
N THR A 43 28.14 -3.88 12.74
CA THR A 43 28.78 -2.57 12.61
C THR A 43 28.09 -1.70 11.55
N GLU A 44 27.59 -2.31 10.47
CA GLU A 44 26.85 -1.58 9.43
C GLU A 44 25.48 -1.14 9.94
N VAL A 45 24.80 -1.96 10.75
CA VAL A 45 23.55 -1.55 11.43
C VAL A 45 23.77 -0.28 12.24
N ARG A 46 24.82 -0.25 13.07
CA ARG A 46 25.17 0.93 13.89
C ARG A 46 25.54 2.15 13.06
N ARG A 47 26.16 1.96 11.88
CA ARG A 47 26.42 3.07 10.96
C ARG A 47 25.11 3.65 10.46
N THR A 48 24.16 2.80 10.08
CA THR A 48 22.84 3.21 9.60
C THR A 48 22.00 3.91 10.68
N GLU A 49 22.08 3.48 11.95
CA GLU A 49 21.44 4.20 13.08
C GLU A 49 21.91 5.65 13.19
N ARG A 50 23.20 5.91 12.95
CA ARG A 50 23.73 7.27 12.96
C ARG A 50 23.21 8.10 11.79
N LEU A 51 22.88 7.47 10.65
CA LEU A 51 22.29 8.15 9.50
C LEU A 51 20.82 8.51 9.77
N GLU A 52 20.06 7.61 10.39
CA GLU A 52 18.70 7.88 10.86
C GLU A 52 18.69 9.07 11.84
N ALA A 53 19.63 9.13 12.79
CA ALA A 53 19.73 10.20 13.78
C ALA A 53 19.97 11.60 13.19
N ILE A 54 20.49 11.69 11.96
CA ILE A 54 20.67 12.95 11.22
C ILE A 54 19.55 13.19 10.19
N GLY A 55 18.47 12.42 10.25
CA GLY A 55 17.28 12.57 9.40
C GLY A 55 17.42 11.97 7.99
N LYS A 56 18.45 11.16 7.73
CA LYS A 56 18.56 10.42 6.47
C LYS A 56 17.76 9.12 6.56
N SER A 57 17.23 8.69 5.41
CA SER A 57 16.52 7.41 5.31
C SER A 57 17.50 6.23 5.51
N PRO A 58 17.39 5.47 6.60
CA PRO A 58 18.22 4.29 6.82
C PRO A 58 17.96 3.20 5.78
N THR A 59 16.69 2.98 5.39
CA THR A 59 16.35 1.98 4.37
C THR A 59 16.96 2.30 3.01
N ARG A 60 16.96 3.58 2.61
CA ARG A 60 17.52 3.97 1.31
C ARG A 60 19.02 3.65 1.21
N GLU A 61 19.77 3.94 2.26
CA GLU A 61 21.21 3.68 2.32
C GLU A 61 21.51 2.17 2.32
N LEU A 62 20.71 1.40 3.07
CA LEU A 62 20.77 -0.05 3.10
C LEU A 62 20.51 -0.68 1.73
N ILE A 63 19.43 -0.28 1.06
CA ILE A 63 19.10 -0.76 -0.29
C ILE A 63 20.15 -0.34 -1.30
N TRP A 64 20.64 0.90 -1.23
CA TRP A 64 21.70 1.36 -2.12
C TRP A 64 22.96 0.51 -1.98
N SER A 65 23.44 0.30 -0.75
CA SER A 65 24.61 -0.53 -0.47
C SER A 65 24.42 -1.98 -0.93
N TRP A 66 23.25 -2.55 -0.69
CA TRP A 66 22.94 -3.92 -1.06
C TRP A 66 22.79 -4.11 -2.58
N ALA A 67 22.23 -3.11 -3.28
CA ALA A 67 22.11 -3.10 -4.73
C ALA A 67 23.48 -3.19 -5.43
N GLN A 68 24.52 -2.53 -4.90
CA GLN A 68 25.88 -2.61 -5.46
C GLN A 68 26.49 -4.03 -5.44
N GLN A 69 25.87 -4.97 -4.71
CA GLN A 69 26.25 -6.38 -4.67
C GLN A 69 25.45 -7.23 -5.66
N ASN A 70 24.97 -6.62 -6.75
CA ASN A 70 24.15 -7.22 -7.81
C ASN A 70 22.91 -7.95 -7.29
N LYS A 71 22.28 -7.38 -6.24
CA LYS A 71 21.07 -7.95 -5.66
C LYS A 71 19.86 -7.63 -6.52
N THR A 72 18.97 -8.60 -6.60
CA THR A 72 17.79 -8.53 -7.45
C THR A 72 16.55 -8.17 -6.64
N VAL A 73 15.49 -7.75 -7.35
CA VAL A 73 14.16 -7.58 -6.76
C VAL A 73 13.69 -8.89 -6.11
N GLY A 74 13.97 -10.05 -6.71
CA GLY A 74 13.65 -11.35 -6.13
C GLY A 74 14.34 -11.62 -4.80
N ASP A 75 15.61 -11.20 -4.64
CA ASP A 75 16.33 -11.32 -3.37
C ASP A 75 15.67 -10.45 -2.29
N LEU A 76 15.29 -9.22 -2.64
CA LEU A 76 14.60 -8.33 -1.71
C LEU A 76 13.24 -8.88 -1.28
N VAL A 77 12.45 -9.39 -2.23
CA VAL A 77 11.14 -9.97 -1.94
C VAL A 77 11.26 -11.14 -0.96
N LYS A 78 12.22 -12.05 -1.14
CA LYS A 78 12.44 -13.16 -0.20
C LYS A 78 12.72 -12.69 1.22
N VAL A 79 13.54 -11.64 1.38
CA VAL A 79 13.83 -11.06 2.69
C VAL A 79 12.57 -10.46 3.31
N LEU A 80 11.78 -9.73 2.53
CA LEU A 80 10.52 -9.14 3.00
C LEU A 80 9.47 -10.20 3.35
N GLU A 81 9.42 -11.32 2.64
CA GLU A 81 8.57 -12.47 2.95
C GLU A 81 9.00 -13.15 4.27
N ASP A 82 10.31 -13.36 4.47
CA ASP A 82 10.86 -13.90 5.73
C ASP A 82 10.60 -12.97 6.93
N MET A 83 10.52 -11.66 6.68
CA MET A 83 10.09 -10.68 7.67
C MET A 83 8.58 -10.69 7.94
N GLY A 84 7.76 -11.31 7.07
CA GLY A 84 6.30 -11.19 7.11
C GLY A 84 5.78 -9.81 6.66
N HIS A 85 6.58 -9.03 5.93
CA HIS A 85 6.24 -7.67 5.54
C HIS A 85 5.42 -7.62 4.24
N TYR A 86 4.20 -8.16 4.27
CA TYR A 86 3.34 -8.32 3.08
C TYR A 86 3.05 -7.01 2.33
N ARG A 87 2.88 -5.90 3.05
CA ARG A 87 2.67 -4.57 2.43
C ARG A 87 3.85 -4.13 1.57
N ALA A 88 5.08 -4.41 1.99
CA ALA A 88 6.27 -4.11 1.21
C ALA A 88 6.43 -5.09 0.04
N VAL A 89 6.17 -6.38 0.25
CA VAL A 89 6.17 -7.42 -0.81
C VAL A 89 5.22 -7.03 -1.95
N GLN A 90 4.00 -6.60 -1.63
CA GLN A 90 2.99 -6.15 -2.60
C GLN A 90 3.47 -5.01 -3.49
N LEU A 91 4.40 -4.18 -3.01
CA LEU A 91 4.96 -3.11 -3.80
C LEU A 91 5.77 -3.68 -4.99
N PHE A 92 6.59 -4.71 -4.74
CA PHE A 92 7.58 -5.25 -5.70
C PHE A 92 7.05 -6.37 -6.59
N MET A 93 5.98 -7.08 -6.18
CA MET A 93 5.42 -8.15 -7.00
C MET A 93 4.87 -7.61 -8.34
N PRO A 94 5.06 -8.35 -9.46
CA PRO A 94 4.40 -8.02 -10.71
C PRO A 94 2.90 -8.00 -10.44
N GLN A 95 2.30 -6.84 -10.73
CA GLN A 95 0.91 -6.51 -10.44
C GLN A 95 -0.01 -7.42 -11.27
N GLY A 96 -0.24 -8.63 -10.80
CA GLY A 96 -1.32 -9.47 -11.29
C GLY A 96 -2.68 -8.92 -10.86
N ILE A 97 -2.79 -8.24 -9.71
CA ILE A 97 -4.08 -7.71 -9.20
C ILE A 97 -3.91 -6.53 -8.21
N ASN A 98 -2.93 -5.64 -8.35
CA ASN A 98 -2.90 -4.45 -7.46
C ASN A 98 -2.18 -3.23 -8.04
N HIS A 99 -2.35 -2.99 -9.33
CA HIS A 99 -2.16 -1.63 -9.81
C HIS A 99 -3.26 -0.78 -9.15
N ARG A 100 -2.97 -0.23 -7.97
CA ARG A 100 -3.47 1.07 -7.54
C ARG A 100 -4.93 1.27 -7.95
N LEU A 101 -5.87 0.64 -7.23
CA LEU A 101 -7.28 1.05 -7.24
C LEU A 101 -7.39 2.47 -6.61
N VAL A 102 -6.76 3.46 -7.25
CA VAL A 102 -7.14 4.85 -7.11
C VAL A 102 -8.48 4.93 -7.83
N ILE A 103 -9.53 4.62 -7.08
CA ILE A 103 -10.92 4.80 -7.50
C ILE A 103 -11.26 6.23 -7.12
N THR A 104 -11.40 7.08 -8.12
CA THR A 104 -11.86 8.46 -7.94
C THR A 104 -13.37 8.47 -7.77
N TYR A 105 -13.93 9.59 -7.30
CA TYR A 105 -15.37 9.76 -7.27
C TYR A 105 -15.99 9.62 -8.68
N SER A 106 -15.32 10.13 -9.74
CA SER A 106 -15.80 9.95 -11.12
C SER A 106 -15.88 8.47 -11.51
N ASP A 107 -14.86 7.68 -11.16
CA ASP A 107 -14.87 6.24 -11.42
C ASP A 107 -16.03 5.53 -10.70
N VAL A 108 -16.38 5.96 -9.49
CA VAL A 108 -17.55 5.44 -8.75
C VAL A 108 -18.84 5.78 -9.49
N ILE A 109 -18.99 7.04 -9.89
CA ILE A 109 -20.19 7.51 -10.59
C ILE A 109 -20.34 6.80 -11.93
N GLU A 110 -19.31 6.79 -12.77
CA GLU A 110 -19.34 6.14 -14.08
C GLU A 110 -19.49 4.62 -13.95
N GLY A 111 -18.71 4.00 -13.06
CA GLY A 111 -18.72 2.55 -12.88
C GLY A 111 -20.05 2.00 -12.35
N THR A 112 -20.75 2.76 -11.51
CA THR A 112 -22.11 2.42 -11.02
C THR A 112 -23.23 2.91 -11.94
N ARG A 113 -22.90 3.56 -13.06
CA ARG A 113 -23.86 4.23 -13.96
C ARG A 113 -24.75 5.22 -13.21
N HIS A 114 -24.13 6.07 -12.40
CA HIS A 114 -24.81 7.01 -11.50
C HIS A 114 -25.74 6.30 -10.50
N PHE A 115 -25.26 5.21 -9.89
CA PHE A 115 -26.03 4.37 -8.96
C PHE A 115 -27.33 3.81 -9.56
N HIS A 116 -27.28 3.35 -10.82
CA HIS A 116 -28.43 2.75 -11.50
C HIS A 116 -28.90 1.46 -10.80
N GLN A 117 -30.21 1.21 -10.82
CA GLN A 117 -30.81 0.07 -10.13
C GLN A 117 -30.30 -1.29 -10.65
N ASP A 118 -30.00 -1.42 -11.94
CA ASP A 118 -29.41 -2.64 -12.54
C ASP A 118 -28.01 -2.98 -11.98
N MET A 119 -27.34 -1.98 -11.42
CA MET A 119 -26.03 -2.16 -10.79
C MET A 119 -26.18 -2.50 -9.31
N LYS A 120 -27.38 -2.40 -8.72
CA LYS A 120 -27.59 -2.68 -7.30
C LYS A 120 -27.49 -4.18 -7.03
N ILE A 121 -26.60 -4.54 -6.09
CA ILE A 121 -26.39 -5.92 -5.67
C ILE A 121 -27.20 -6.22 -4.40
N SER A 122 -27.25 -5.27 -3.46
CA SER A 122 -27.97 -5.45 -2.21
C SER A 122 -28.51 -4.15 -1.62
N GLU A 123 -29.53 -4.29 -0.79
CA GLU A 123 -30.14 -3.20 -0.03
C GLU A 123 -30.14 -3.53 1.46
N GLY A 124 -29.62 -2.62 2.27
CA GLY A 124 -29.73 -2.65 3.72
C GLY A 124 -30.46 -1.43 4.27
N SER A 125 -30.74 -1.46 5.58
CA SER A 125 -31.41 -0.37 6.29
C SER A 125 -30.70 0.97 6.11
N PHE A 126 -29.36 0.99 6.17
CA PHE A 126 -28.55 2.22 6.17
C PHE A 126 -27.72 2.43 4.92
N SER A 127 -27.72 1.46 3.99
CA SER A 127 -26.89 1.53 2.79
C SER A 127 -27.41 0.65 1.68
N ALA A 128 -27.10 1.03 0.45
CA ALA A 128 -27.21 0.20 -0.74
C ALA A 128 -25.81 -0.22 -1.20
N VAL A 129 -25.65 -1.42 -1.74
CA VAL A 129 -24.40 -1.85 -2.38
C VAL A 129 -24.62 -1.98 -3.88
N TYR A 130 -23.76 -1.33 -4.66
CA TYR A 130 -23.77 -1.35 -6.11
C TYR A 130 -22.52 -2.03 -6.65
N ARG A 131 -22.67 -2.73 -7.75
CA ARG A 131 -21.58 -3.18 -8.62
C ARG A 131 -21.06 -1.97 -9.38
N ALA A 132 -19.76 -1.83 -9.47
CA ALA A 132 -19.11 -0.85 -10.33
C ALA A 132 -18.08 -1.55 -11.22
N VAL A 133 -17.92 -1.05 -12.44
CA VAL A 133 -16.96 -1.57 -13.42
C VAL A 133 -15.99 -0.45 -13.80
N LYS A 134 -14.67 -0.71 -13.70
CA LYS A 134 -13.61 0.18 -14.18
C LYS A 134 -12.63 -0.64 -15.00
N GLY A 135 -12.53 -0.36 -16.29
CA GLY A 135 -11.77 -1.21 -17.22
C GLY A 135 -12.28 -2.64 -17.20
N ASN A 136 -11.40 -3.61 -16.95
CA ASN A 136 -11.76 -5.04 -16.83
C ASN A 136 -12.03 -5.48 -15.38
N GLU A 137 -12.02 -4.56 -14.43
CA GLU A 137 -12.20 -4.86 -13.01
C GLU A 137 -13.63 -4.53 -12.57
N THR A 138 -14.17 -5.37 -11.69
CA THR A 138 -15.48 -5.19 -11.06
C THR A 138 -15.29 -5.07 -9.55
N PHE A 139 -15.90 -4.07 -8.93
CA PHE A 139 -15.82 -3.82 -7.49
C PHE A 139 -17.19 -3.46 -6.90
N ALA A 140 -17.30 -3.51 -5.57
CA ALA A 140 -18.51 -3.15 -4.85
C ALA A 140 -18.40 -1.75 -4.24
N VAL A 141 -19.43 -0.93 -4.41
CA VAL A 141 -19.55 0.42 -3.88
C VAL A 141 -20.69 0.45 -2.88
N LYS A 142 -20.40 0.85 -1.64
CA LYS A 142 -21.41 1.00 -0.58
C LYS A 142 -21.84 2.46 -0.48
N LEU A 143 -23.09 2.72 -0.85
CA LEU A 143 -23.72 4.04 -0.75
C LEU A 143 -24.51 4.14 0.56
N PHE A 144 -24.13 5.06 1.44
CA PHE A 144 -24.83 5.29 2.71
C PHE A 144 -26.00 6.26 2.53
N LYS A 145 -27.13 5.93 3.14
CA LYS A 145 -28.33 6.78 3.14
C LYS A 145 -28.18 7.81 4.26
N GLN A 146 -28.35 9.09 3.94
CA GLN A 146 -28.40 10.13 4.98
C GLN A 146 -29.72 9.98 5.76
N VAL A 147 -29.63 9.56 7.02
CA VAL A 147 -30.80 9.54 7.91
C VAL A 147 -31.03 10.96 8.41
N LEU A 148 -32.09 11.62 7.94
CA LEU A 148 -32.58 12.88 8.47
C LEU A 148 -33.21 12.64 9.85
N THR A 149 -32.39 12.36 10.87
CA THR A 149 -32.86 12.20 12.26
C THR A 149 -33.39 13.53 12.84
N LEU A 150 -33.11 14.66 12.18
CA LEU A 150 -33.50 16.01 12.62
C LEU A 150 -34.94 16.43 12.27
N LEU A 151 -35.62 15.78 11.31
CA LEU A 151 -37.03 16.12 11.00
C LEU A 151 -38.04 15.43 11.93
N LEU A 152 -37.66 14.32 12.57
CA LEU A 152 -38.54 13.62 13.52
C LEU A 152 -38.50 14.25 14.93
N HIS A 153 -37.38 14.85 15.34
CA HIS A 153 -37.30 15.52 16.66
C HIS A 153 -37.96 16.91 16.71
N THR A 154 -38.21 17.56 15.56
CA THR A 154 -38.88 18.89 15.51
C THR A 154 -40.38 18.81 15.22
N MET A 155 -40.90 17.67 14.77
CA MET A 155 -42.33 17.43 14.53
C MET A 155 -43.05 16.75 15.72
N LEU A 156 -42.37 16.60 16.86
CA LEU A 156 -43.00 16.41 18.16
C LEU A 156 -43.01 17.76 18.88
N HIS A 157 -43.86 18.66 18.41
CA HIS A 157 -44.21 19.87 19.14
C HIS A 157 -45.30 19.52 20.17
N LEU A 158 -45.07 19.96 21.42
CA LEU A 158 -46.14 20.42 22.31
C LEU A 158 -46.96 21.51 21.61
#